data_AF-A0A920J4E1-F1
#
_entry.id   AF-A0A920J4E1-F1
#
_cell.length_a   1.000
_cell.length_b   1.000
_cell.length_c   1.000
_cell.angle_alpha   90.00
_cell.angle_beta   90.00
_cell.angle_gamma   90.00
#
_symmetry.space_group_name_H-M   'P 1'
#
loop_
_entity.id
_entity.type
_entity.pdbx_description
1 polymer ?
#
loop_
_entity_poly.entity_id
_entity_poly.type
_entity_poly.pdbx_seq_one_letter_code
_entity_poly.pdbx_strand_id
1 'polypeptide(L)'
;MLEIKDINLKFGDSLGEEDYIEPLTILLDSLKKEANFNLYGRLGVKYQITHQLRMRSSLYAYSKKNISIDPKETLFVTGLPRSGTTFLFHLLGLDENHRSPLFWEIRNPFPEVNKDTFKWKNKLRRTKLEFKVMKKVIPEIDLLHEMGPELPEECLLIHPLSVRSLSYIYMANIPTYGEYLKGK
;
A
#
# COMPACT_ATOMS: atom_id res chain seq x y z
N MET A 1 20.02 6.22 -3.59
CA MET A 1 18.63 6.11 -3.08
C MET A 1 17.69 6.65 -4.16
N LEU A 2 16.37 6.40 -4.13
CA LEU A 2 15.47 6.91 -5.17
C LEU A 2 15.49 8.45 -5.20
N GLU A 3 15.51 9.03 -6.39
CA GLU A 3 15.34 10.46 -6.61
C GLU A 3 14.15 10.74 -7.53
N ILE A 4 13.55 11.93 -7.42
CA ILE A 4 12.40 12.33 -8.25
C ILE A 4 12.72 12.21 -9.75
N LYS A 5 13.96 12.55 -10.16
CA LYS A 5 14.40 12.38 -11.56
C LYS A 5 14.28 10.93 -12.06
N ASP A 6 14.61 9.94 -11.22
CA ASP A 6 14.54 8.53 -11.58
C ASP A 6 13.08 8.07 -11.73
N ILE A 7 12.19 8.66 -10.91
CA ILE A 7 10.76 8.39 -10.92
C ILE A 7 10.13 9.00 -12.18
N ASN A 8 10.48 10.24 -12.51
CA ASN A 8 10.03 10.90 -13.74
C ASN A 8 10.52 10.17 -14.99
N LEU A 9 11.78 9.72 -15.01
CA LEU A 9 12.31 8.91 -16.12
C LEU A 9 11.56 7.57 -16.28
N LYS A 10 11.09 6.99 -15.17
CA LYS A 10 10.45 5.67 -15.18
C LYS A 10 8.94 5.72 -15.46
N PHE A 11 8.26 6.74 -14.95
CA PHE A 11 6.80 6.81 -15.01
C PHE A 11 6.27 7.98 -15.85
N GLY A 12 7.04 9.05 -16.05
CA GLY A 12 6.60 10.26 -16.75
C GLY A 12 5.24 10.77 -16.24
N ASP A 13 4.38 11.21 -17.15
CA ASP A 13 3.05 11.76 -16.84
C ASP A 13 2.02 10.67 -16.46
N SER A 14 2.43 9.40 -16.37
CA SER A 14 1.51 8.30 -16.07
C SER A 14 1.03 8.29 -14.62
N LEU A 15 1.63 9.10 -13.73
CA LEU A 15 1.25 9.17 -12.31
C LEU A 15 0.03 10.06 -12.04
N GLY A 16 -0.52 10.70 -13.08
CA GLY A 16 -1.69 11.56 -12.96
C GLY A 16 -1.36 12.95 -12.49
N GLU A 17 -2.23 13.50 -11.66
CA GLU A 17 -2.05 14.82 -11.05
C GLU A 17 -0.75 14.88 -10.24
N GLU A 18 -0.24 16.10 -10.06
CA GLU A 18 1.06 16.38 -9.42
C GLU A 18 1.00 16.38 -7.88
N ASP A 19 -0.14 16.05 -7.27
CA ASP A 19 -0.35 16.00 -5.81
C ASP A 19 0.57 15.03 -5.06
N TYR A 20 1.23 14.11 -5.78
CA TYR A 20 2.22 13.19 -5.22
C TYR A 20 3.63 13.79 -5.11
N ILE A 21 3.96 14.87 -5.85
CA ILE A 21 5.34 15.35 -5.98
C ILE A 21 5.86 15.87 -4.64
N GLU A 22 5.09 16.74 -3.98
CA GLU A 22 5.42 17.29 -2.67
C GLU A 22 5.64 16.19 -1.60
N PRO A 23 4.65 15.33 -1.29
CA PRO A 23 4.82 14.31 -0.24
C PRO A 23 5.94 13.32 -0.56
N LEU A 24 6.12 12.96 -1.85
CA LEU A 24 7.20 12.09 -2.28
C LEU A 24 8.57 12.73 -2.09
N THR A 25 8.71 14.03 -2.39
CA THR A 25 9.96 14.76 -2.20
C THR A 25 10.36 14.77 -0.72
N ILE A 26 9.42 15.10 0.16
CA ILE A 26 9.63 15.12 1.62
C ILE A 26 9.95 13.71 2.13
N LEU A 27 9.22 12.70 1.67
CA LEU A 27 9.46 11.31 2.03
C LEU A 27 10.87 10.86 1.64
N LEU A 28 11.26 11.10 0.38
CA LEU A 28 12.58 10.70 -0.12
C LEU A 28 13.71 11.43 0.61
N ASP A 29 13.56 12.71 0.91
CA ASP A 29 14.57 13.46 1.67
C ASP A 29 14.69 12.95 3.10
N SER A 30 13.57 12.70 3.78
CA SER A 30 13.54 12.13 5.14
C SER A 30 14.19 10.75 5.16
N LEU A 31 13.86 9.88 4.21
CA LEU A 31 14.49 8.56 4.07
C LEU A 31 16.01 8.64 3.83
N LYS A 32 16.49 9.73 3.18
CA LYS A 32 17.92 9.95 2.91
C LYS A 32 18.68 10.30 4.17
N LYS A 33 18.11 11.21 4.94
CA LYS A 33 18.78 11.92 6.02
C LYS A 33 18.57 11.26 7.38
N GLU A 34 17.43 10.62 7.60
CA GLU A 34 16.97 10.25 8.94
C GLU A 34 16.90 8.73 9.16
N ALA A 35 16.53 7.97 8.12
CA ALA A 35 16.15 6.56 8.30
C ALA A 35 17.30 5.58 8.56
N ASN A 36 18.56 5.98 8.32
CA ASN A 36 19.78 5.20 8.58
C ASN A 36 19.71 3.72 8.12
N PHE A 37 19.29 3.48 6.88
CA PHE A 37 19.07 2.12 6.38
C PHE A 37 20.35 1.32 6.15
N ASN A 38 20.31 0.05 6.54
CA ASN A 38 21.18 -0.99 5.99
C ASN A 38 20.81 -1.34 4.53
N LEU A 39 21.56 -2.25 3.90
CA LEU A 39 21.33 -2.63 2.50
C LEU A 39 19.90 -3.16 2.25
N TYR A 40 19.39 -4.03 3.12
CA TYR A 40 18.06 -4.61 3.00
C TYR A 40 16.96 -3.55 3.11
N GLY A 41 17.08 -2.61 4.07
CA GLY A 41 16.17 -1.47 4.21
C GLY A 41 16.12 -0.60 2.96
N ARG A 42 17.28 -0.28 2.39
CA ARG A 42 17.36 0.50 1.14
C ARG A 42 16.67 -0.20 -0.03
N LEU A 43 16.84 -1.52 -0.16
CA LEU A 43 16.19 -2.31 -1.20
C LEU A 43 14.68 -2.42 -0.97
N GLY A 44 14.25 -2.67 0.26
CA GLY A 44 12.85 -2.80 0.64
C GLY A 44 12.05 -1.53 0.38
N VAL A 45 12.53 -0.38 0.85
CA VAL A 45 11.86 0.92 0.63
C VAL A 45 11.83 1.29 -0.86
N LYS A 46 12.94 1.06 -1.59
CA LYS A 46 12.97 1.30 -3.04
C LYS A 46 11.91 0.44 -3.75
N TYR A 47 11.82 -0.84 -3.40
CA TYR A 47 10.82 -1.75 -3.96
C TYR A 47 9.40 -1.28 -3.64
N GLN A 48 9.12 -0.92 -2.39
CA GLN A 48 7.80 -0.50 -1.94
C GLN A 48 7.33 0.79 -2.63
N ILE A 49 8.13 1.85 -2.61
CA ILE A 49 7.77 3.14 -3.23
C ILE A 49 7.56 2.94 -4.74
N THR A 50 8.47 2.23 -5.40
CA THR A 50 8.34 1.93 -6.82
C THR A 50 7.05 1.15 -7.13
N HIS A 51 6.70 0.18 -6.29
CA HIS A 51 5.49 -0.60 -6.44
C HIS A 51 4.24 0.29 -6.29
N GLN A 52 4.18 1.11 -5.25
CA GLN A 52 3.07 2.03 -4.99
C GLN A 52 2.87 3.02 -6.14
N LEU A 53 3.94 3.61 -6.68
CA LEU A 53 3.87 4.50 -7.83
C LEU A 53 3.38 3.78 -9.09
N ARG A 54 3.75 2.51 -9.30
CA ARG A 54 3.18 1.69 -10.39
C ARG A 54 1.68 1.48 -10.19
N MET A 55 1.21 1.27 -8.96
CA MET A 55 -0.21 1.12 -8.66
C MET A 55 -0.98 2.42 -8.84
N ARG A 56 -0.41 3.56 -8.42
CA ARG A 56 -0.94 4.89 -8.72
C ARG A 56 -1.07 5.11 -10.23
N SER A 57 -0.01 4.81 -10.99
CA SER A 57 -0.03 4.93 -12.46
C SER A 57 -1.14 4.07 -13.10
N SER A 58 -1.31 2.84 -12.61
CA SER A 58 -2.38 1.94 -13.08
C SER A 58 -3.77 2.46 -12.71
N LEU A 59 -3.93 3.04 -11.52
CA LEU A 59 -5.18 3.65 -11.06
C LEU A 59 -5.54 4.88 -11.90
N TYR A 60 -4.57 5.73 -12.23
CA TYR A 60 -4.79 6.87 -13.11
C TYR A 60 -5.15 6.45 -14.54
N ALA A 61 -4.49 5.42 -15.08
CA ALA A 61 -4.87 4.87 -16.38
C ALA A 61 -6.30 4.28 -16.35
N TYR A 62 -6.71 3.71 -15.22
CA TYR A 62 -8.06 3.19 -15.03
C TYR A 62 -9.11 4.31 -14.91
N SER A 63 -8.84 5.38 -14.17
CA SER A 63 -9.79 6.49 -13.99
C SER A 63 -10.15 7.18 -15.32
N LYS A 64 -9.22 7.20 -16.28
CA LYS A 64 -9.47 7.71 -17.65
C LYS A 64 -10.51 6.94 -18.45
N LYS A 65 -10.92 5.75 -18.01
CA LYS A 65 -11.98 4.97 -18.68
C LYS A 65 -13.39 5.53 -18.44
N ASN A 66 -13.53 6.59 -17.62
CA ASN A 66 -14.81 7.23 -17.29
C ASN A 66 -15.88 6.23 -16.84
N ILE A 67 -15.47 5.23 -16.07
CA ILE A 67 -16.40 4.26 -15.49
C ILE A 67 -17.16 4.97 -14.38
N SER A 68 -18.48 5.02 -14.50
CA SER A 68 -19.34 5.47 -13.41
C SER A 68 -19.26 4.47 -12.27
N ILE A 69 -18.80 4.94 -11.12
CA ILE A 69 -18.77 4.16 -9.88
C ILE A 69 -19.89 4.72 -9.01
N ASP A 70 -20.81 3.84 -8.61
CA ASP A 70 -21.83 4.14 -7.62
C ASP A 70 -21.26 3.89 -6.21
N PRO A 71 -21.01 4.92 -5.40
CA PRO A 71 -20.51 4.75 -4.05
C PRO A 71 -21.48 3.90 -3.23
N LYS A 72 -21.00 2.81 -2.63
CA LYS A 72 -21.80 1.99 -1.72
C LYS A 72 -21.70 2.50 -0.29
N GLU A 73 -22.75 2.30 0.49
CA GLU A 73 -22.72 2.49 1.94
C GLU A 73 -21.56 1.67 2.52
N THR A 74 -20.63 2.35 3.20
CA THR A 74 -19.37 1.76 3.65
C THR A 74 -19.24 1.90 5.16
N LEU A 75 -19.03 0.78 5.84
CA LEU A 75 -18.72 0.74 7.27
C LEU A 75 -17.21 0.95 7.47
N PHE A 76 -16.83 1.95 8.26
CA PHE A 76 -15.44 2.20 8.62
C PHE A 76 -15.17 1.73 10.05
N VAL A 77 -14.18 0.86 10.20
CA VAL A 77 -13.61 0.53 11.52
C VAL A 77 -12.41 1.44 11.75
N THR A 78 -12.43 2.20 12.84
CA THR A 78 -11.35 3.12 13.22
C THR A 78 -11.04 2.98 14.71
N GLY A 79 -9.82 3.33 15.09
CA GLY A 79 -9.33 3.23 16.46
C GLY A 79 -7.82 3.36 16.53
N LEU A 80 -7.29 3.44 17.75
CA LEU A 80 -5.85 3.45 17.97
C LEU A 80 -5.24 2.07 17.63
N PRO A 81 -3.96 2.00 17.23
CA PRO A 81 -3.26 0.73 17.15
C PRO A 81 -3.41 -0.07 18.44
N ARG A 82 -3.61 -1.39 18.34
CA ARG A 82 -3.80 -2.31 19.48
C ARG A 82 -5.10 -2.14 20.29
N SER A 83 -6.13 -1.50 19.72
CA SER A 83 -7.47 -1.39 20.33
C SER A 83 -8.47 -2.50 19.91
N GLY A 84 -8.01 -3.52 19.18
CA GLY A 84 -8.86 -4.62 18.69
C GLY A 84 -9.55 -4.35 17.36
N THR A 85 -9.20 -3.27 16.65
CA THR A 85 -9.77 -2.92 15.34
C THR A 85 -9.57 -4.02 14.29
N THR A 86 -8.39 -4.64 14.23
CA THR A 86 -8.12 -5.76 13.30
C THR A 86 -9.06 -6.94 13.55
N PHE A 87 -9.25 -7.32 14.82
CA PHE A 87 -10.18 -8.40 15.20
C PHE A 87 -11.63 -8.06 14.79
N LEU A 88 -12.10 -6.86 15.11
CA LEU A 88 -13.44 -6.41 14.73
C LEU A 88 -13.61 -6.37 13.20
N PHE A 89 -12.61 -5.88 12.48
CA PHE A 89 -12.63 -5.78 11.03
C PHE A 89 -12.68 -7.16 10.36
N HIS A 90 -11.95 -8.14 10.90
CA HIS A 90 -12.01 -9.53 10.44
C HIS A 90 -13.36 -10.18 10.77
N LEU A 91 -13.89 -9.96 11.98
CA LEU A 91 -15.19 -10.47 12.41
C LEU A 91 -16.33 -9.98 11.49
N LEU A 92 -16.36 -8.67 11.20
CA LEU A 92 -17.34 -8.09 10.27
C LEU A 92 -17.17 -8.64 8.85
N GLY A 93 -15.95 -8.94 8.43
CA GLY A 93 -15.65 -9.53 7.13
C GLY A 93 -16.12 -10.99 6.95
N LEU A 94 -16.59 -11.66 8.01
CA LEU A 94 -17.17 -13.01 7.93
C LEU A 94 -18.64 -13.00 7.49
N ASP A 95 -19.34 -11.87 7.57
CA ASP A 95 -20.72 -11.74 7.10
C ASP A 95 -20.75 -11.64 5.56
N GLU A 96 -21.47 -12.56 4.90
CA GLU A 96 -21.60 -12.61 3.44
C GLU A 96 -22.29 -11.37 2.84
N ASN A 97 -23.04 -10.63 3.65
CA ASN A 97 -23.66 -9.36 3.22
C ASN A 97 -22.67 -8.19 3.22
N HIS A 98 -21.49 -8.37 3.82
CA HIS A 98 -20.43 -7.38 3.89
C HIS A 98 -19.23 -7.79 3.02
N ARG A 99 -18.46 -6.80 2.56
CA ARG A 99 -17.25 -7.05 1.78
C ARG A 99 -16.08 -6.23 2.30
N SER A 100 -15.09 -6.92 2.88
CA SER A 100 -13.82 -6.30 3.26
C SER A 100 -12.77 -6.44 2.16
N PRO A 101 -11.98 -5.40 1.83
CA PRO A 101 -10.92 -5.51 0.83
C PRO A 101 -9.82 -6.46 1.30
N LEU A 102 -9.42 -7.41 0.46
CA LEU A 102 -8.38 -8.39 0.78
C LEU A 102 -6.99 -7.84 0.45
N PHE A 103 -5.96 -8.30 1.16
CA PHE A 103 -4.58 -7.88 0.91
C PHE A 103 -4.21 -7.94 -0.59
N TRP A 104 -4.45 -9.07 -1.26
CA TRP A 104 -4.04 -9.24 -2.66
C TRP A 104 -4.74 -8.27 -3.62
N GLU A 105 -5.97 -7.85 -3.30
CA GLU A 105 -6.75 -6.88 -4.08
C GLU A 105 -6.18 -5.48 -3.91
N ILE A 106 -5.87 -5.07 -2.67
CA ILE A 106 -5.29 -3.76 -2.38
C ILE A 106 -3.85 -3.67 -2.90
N ARG A 107 -3.06 -4.72 -2.70
CA ARG A 107 -1.63 -4.72 -3.05
C ARG A 107 -1.42 -4.67 -4.55
N ASN A 108 -2.30 -5.29 -5.32
CA ASN A 108 -2.22 -5.32 -6.77
C ASN A 108 -3.64 -5.16 -7.36
N PRO A 109 -4.26 -3.97 -7.39
CA PRO A 109 -5.64 -3.84 -7.88
C PRO A 109 -5.76 -4.12 -9.38
N PHE A 110 -4.72 -3.80 -10.15
CA PHE A 110 -4.74 -3.89 -11.61
C PHE A 110 -3.88 -5.05 -12.19
N PRO A 111 -4.23 -5.55 -13.39
CA PRO A 111 -5.52 -5.35 -14.06
C PRO A 111 -6.66 -5.97 -13.25
N GLU A 112 -7.88 -5.51 -13.51
CA GLU A 112 -9.09 -6.17 -13.02
C GLU A 112 -9.12 -7.60 -13.58
N VAL A 113 -9.53 -8.54 -12.73
CA VAL A 113 -9.58 -9.96 -13.06
C VAL A 113 -10.89 -10.52 -12.56
N ASN A 114 -11.60 -11.22 -13.43
CA ASN A 114 -12.82 -11.93 -13.03
C ASN A 114 -12.45 -13.10 -12.11
N LYS A 115 -13.26 -13.29 -11.07
CA LYS A 115 -13.11 -14.39 -10.11
C LYS A 115 -13.01 -15.74 -10.83
N ASP A 116 -12.26 -16.66 -10.24
CA ASP A 116 -12.06 -18.04 -10.71
C ASP A 116 -11.39 -18.23 -12.08
N THR A 117 -11.02 -17.16 -12.78
CA THR A 117 -10.20 -17.22 -14.00
C THR A 117 -8.75 -17.62 -13.70
N PHE A 118 -8.03 -18.12 -14.72
CA PHE A 118 -6.59 -18.37 -14.62
C PHE A 118 -5.80 -17.14 -14.17
N LYS A 119 -6.16 -15.95 -14.70
CA LYS A 119 -5.51 -14.67 -14.34
C LYS A 119 -5.70 -14.34 -12.86
N TRP A 120 -6.92 -14.54 -12.34
CA TRP A 120 -7.23 -14.37 -10.91
C TRP A 120 -6.40 -15.32 -10.04
N LYS A 121 -6.39 -16.62 -10.36
CA LYS A 121 -5.59 -17.63 -9.63
C LYS A 121 -4.10 -17.31 -9.65
N ASN A 122 -3.57 -16.85 -10.79
CA ASN A 122 -2.17 -16.48 -10.93
C ASN A 122 -1.80 -15.24 -10.10
N LYS A 123 -2.69 -14.23 -10.03
CA LYS A 123 -2.51 -13.02 -9.21
C LYS A 123 -2.46 -13.34 -7.72
N LEU A 124 -3.37 -14.21 -7.27
CA LEU A 124 -3.37 -14.72 -5.91
C LEU A 124 -2.10 -15.54 -5.62
N ARG A 125 -1.70 -16.44 -6.52
CA ARG A 125 -0.47 -17.24 -6.38
C ARG A 125 0.78 -16.37 -6.25
N ARG A 126 0.89 -15.29 -7.03
CA ARG A 126 2.01 -14.32 -6.93
C ARG A 126 2.05 -13.67 -5.55
N THR A 127 0.90 -13.19 -5.06
CA THR A 127 0.81 -12.59 -3.73
C THR A 127 1.17 -13.59 -2.63
N LYS A 128 0.70 -14.85 -2.73
CA LYS A 128 1.10 -15.95 -1.82
C LYS A 128 2.62 -16.17 -1.81
N LEU A 129 3.29 -16.06 -2.96
CA LEU A 129 4.74 -16.18 -3.05
C LEU A 129 5.45 -14.98 -2.40
N GLU A 130 4.95 -13.76 -2.61
CA GLU A 130 5.48 -12.54 -1.95
C GLU A 130 5.42 -12.68 -0.43
N PHE A 131 4.31 -13.15 0.14
CA PHE A 131 4.21 -13.43 1.58
C PHE A 131 5.20 -14.49 2.05
N LYS A 132 5.37 -15.59 1.29
CA LYS A 132 6.35 -16.62 1.64
C LYS A 132 7.78 -16.07 1.68
N VAL A 133 8.12 -15.16 0.77
CA VAL A 133 9.43 -14.49 0.78
C VAL A 133 9.52 -13.53 1.97
N MET A 134 8.50 -12.71 2.20
CA MET A 134 8.45 -11.78 3.32
C MET A 134 8.61 -12.48 4.66
N LYS A 135 7.86 -13.57 4.92
CA LYS A 135 7.98 -14.37 6.15
C LYS A 135 9.34 -15.05 6.32
N LYS A 136 10.08 -15.28 5.22
CA LYS A 136 11.47 -15.78 5.31
C LYS A 136 12.46 -14.67 5.67
N VAL A 137 12.23 -13.46 5.18
CA VAL A 137 13.09 -12.29 5.46
C VAL A 137 12.80 -11.69 6.83
N ILE A 138 11.54 -11.74 7.27
CA ILE A 138 11.04 -11.21 8.56
C ILE A 138 10.22 -12.33 9.23
N PRO A 139 10.87 -13.32 9.88
CA PRO A 139 10.19 -14.46 10.49
C PRO A 139 9.15 -14.07 11.54
N GLU A 140 9.36 -12.97 12.25
CA GLU A 140 8.51 -12.49 13.34
C GLU A 140 7.36 -11.58 12.89
N ILE A 141 7.14 -11.42 11.57
CA ILE A 141 6.12 -10.50 11.05
C ILE A 141 4.71 -10.82 11.57
N ASP A 142 4.39 -12.10 11.76
CA ASP A 142 3.08 -12.54 12.26
C ASP A 142 2.86 -12.18 13.74
N LEU A 143 3.92 -11.91 14.52
CA LEU A 143 3.81 -11.39 15.90
C LEU A 143 3.45 -9.90 15.92
N LEU A 144 3.78 -9.19 14.85
CA LEU A 144 3.55 -7.75 14.72
C LEU A 144 2.15 -7.46 14.19
N HIS A 145 1.69 -8.23 13.19
CA HIS A 145 0.39 -8.05 12.54
C HIS A 145 -0.08 -9.36 11.92
N GLU A 146 -1.31 -9.78 12.23
CA GLU A 146 -1.93 -10.92 11.54
C GLU A 146 -2.28 -10.52 10.11
N MET A 147 -1.48 -11.01 9.16
CA MET A 147 -1.65 -10.71 7.74
C MET A 147 -1.59 -11.96 6.88
N GLY A 148 -2.41 -11.95 5.84
CA GLY A 148 -2.50 -13.05 4.89
C GLY A 148 -2.90 -12.54 3.51
N PRO A 149 -2.51 -13.24 2.44
CA PRO A 149 -2.80 -12.81 1.08
C PRO A 149 -4.30 -12.68 0.82
N GLU A 150 -5.13 -13.47 1.50
CA GLU A 150 -6.60 -13.52 1.38
C GLU A 150 -7.32 -13.02 2.63
N LEU A 151 -6.59 -12.41 3.58
CA LEU A 151 -7.23 -11.80 4.75
C LEU A 151 -7.63 -10.35 4.45
N PRO A 152 -8.71 -9.85 5.09
CA PRO A 152 -9.03 -8.42 5.09
C PRO A 152 -7.85 -7.58 5.55
N GLU A 153 -7.65 -6.43 4.90
CA GLU A 153 -6.55 -5.52 5.22
C GLU A 153 -6.95 -4.06 5.30
N GLU A 154 -6.14 -3.31 6.05
CA GLU A 154 -6.41 -1.93 6.39
C GLU A 154 -6.17 -0.96 5.21
N CYS A 155 -6.89 0.16 5.22
CA CYS A 155 -6.72 1.25 4.26
C CYS A 155 -5.30 1.88 4.29
N LEU A 156 -4.50 1.54 5.31
CA LEU A 156 -3.07 1.86 5.39
C LEU A 156 -2.27 1.37 4.16
N LEU A 157 -2.76 0.37 3.43
CA LEU A 157 -2.18 -0.09 2.17
C LEU A 157 -2.68 0.68 0.92
N ILE A 158 -3.77 1.43 1.04
CA ILE A 158 -4.35 2.28 -0.02
C ILE A 158 -3.76 3.69 0.03
N HIS A 159 -3.66 4.29 1.22
CA HIS A 159 -3.11 5.63 1.41
C HIS A 159 -1.75 5.90 0.73
N PRO A 160 -0.80 4.93 0.67
CA PRO A 160 0.47 5.12 -0.02
C PRO A 160 0.37 5.42 -1.52
N LEU A 161 -0.78 5.16 -2.16
CA LEU A 161 -1.02 5.56 -3.56
C LEU A 161 -1.06 7.09 -3.74
N SER A 162 -1.32 7.83 -2.66
CA SER A 162 -1.21 9.30 -2.59
C SER A 162 0.13 9.78 -2.04
N VAL A 163 1.01 8.84 -1.66
CA VAL A 163 2.28 9.10 -0.95
C VAL A 163 2.05 9.84 0.38
N ARG A 164 0.83 9.83 0.93
CA ARG A 164 0.49 10.35 2.26
C ARG A 164 0.00 9.20 3.13
N SER A 165 0.91 8.55 3.85
CA SER A 165 0.55 7.37 4.64
C SER A 165 1.40 7.21 5.89
N LEU A 166 0.73 6.85 7.00
CA LEU A 166 1.40 6.45 8.24
C LEU A 166 2.24 5.18 8.06
N SER A 167 2.03 4.40 7.00
CA SER A 167 2.81 3.18 6.75
C SER A 167 4.31 3.48 6.67
N TYR A 168 4.70 4.65 6.15
CA TYR A 168 6.11 4.99 6.01
C TYR A 168 6.78 5.26 7.36
N ILE A 169 6.09 5.94 8.28
CA ILE A 169 6.62 6.21 9.63
C ILE A 169 6.66 4.94 10.49
N TYR A 170 5.82 3.95 10.19
CA TYR A 170 5.89 2.64 10.86
C TYR A 170 7.05 1.77 10.35
N MET A 171 7.59 2.08 9.18
CA MET A 171 8.65 1.28 8.53
C MET A 171 10.05 1.90 8.64
N ALA A 172 10.14 3.19 8.94
CA ALA A 172 11.39 3.92 8.98
C ALA A 172 11.35 5.05 10.01
N ASN A 173 12.51 5.37 10.59
CA ASN A 173 12.66 6.55 11.43
C ASN A 173 12.78 7.81 10.55
N ILE A 174 11.64 8.43 10.23
CA ILE A 174 11.53 9.61 9.36
C ILE A 174 10.65 10.70 10.00
N PRO A 175 11.08 11.27 11.15
CA PRO A 175 10.29 12.26 11.88
C PRO A 175 9.85 13.45 11.04
N THR A 176 10.66 13.93 10.09
CA THR A 176 10.29 15.10 9.25
C THR A 176 9.06 14.81 8.40
N TYR A 177 9.01 13.65 7.74
CA TYR A 177 7.82 13.23 6.99
C TYR A 177 6.62 13.00 7.91
N GLY A 178 6.86 12.49 9.13
CA GLY A 178 5.82 12.34 10.15
C GLY A 178 5.18 13.66 10.58
N GLU A 179 5.97 14.73 10.74
CA GLU A 179 5.44 16.07 11.02
C GLU A 179 4.67 16.64 9.83
N TYR A 180 5.16 16.46 8.60
CA TYR A 180 4.44 16.86 7.39
C TYR A 180 3.02 16.27 7.33
N LEU A 181 2.87 14.97 7.66
CA LEU A 181 1.54 14.33 7.66
C LEU A 181 0.56 14.92 8.67
N LYS A 182 1.03 15.61 9.72
CA LYS A 182 0.16 16.27 10.70
C LYS A 182 -0.43 17.58 10.17
N GLY A 183 0.00 18.06 8.99
CA GLY A 183 -0.49 19.29 8.39
C GLY A 183 -0.13 20.56 9.18
N LYS A 184 0.99 20.51 9.92
CA LYS A 184 1.53 21.66 10.65
C LYS A 184 2.64 22.34 9.87
#